data_AF-A4XJA8-F1
#
_entry.id   AF-A4XJA8-F1
#
_cell.length_a   1.000
_cell.length_b   1.000
_cell.length_c   1.000
_cell.angle_alpha   90.00
_cell.angle_beta   90.00
_cell.angle_gamma   90.00
#
_symmetry.space_group_name_H-M   'P 1'
#
loop_
_entity.id
_entity.type
_entity.pdbx_description
1 polymer ?
#
loop_
_entity_poly.entity_id
_entity_poly.type
_entity_poly.pdbx_seq_one_letter_code
_entity_poly.pdbx_strand_id
1 'polypeptide(L)'
;MSQQEVERILKALADESIFALLIGVTQEGEVILRPIGGEWGSGIIPAIEEMNKKYPGCKMKLLERNYDDWFRYFKHVVPKEQVI
;
A
#
# COMPACT_ATOMS: atom_id res chain seq x y z
N MET A 1 -15.68 4.96 0.71
CA MET A 1 -14.71 5.46 1.72
C MET A 1 -14.79 6.98 1.87
N SER A 2 -14.58 7.54 3.07
CA SER A 2 -14.59 9.00 3.28
C SER A 2 -13.27 9.67 2.85
N GLN A 3 -13.29 10.97 2.51
CA GLN A 3 -12.07 11.71 2.17
C GLN A 3 -11.05 11.71 3.33
N GLN A 4 -11.53 11.80 4.57
CA GLN A 4 -10.69 11.78 5.78
C GLN A 4 -9.98 10.43 5.97
N GLU A 5 -10.64 9.31 5.68
CA GLU A 5 -10.00 7.99 5.73
C GLU A 5 -8.93 7.82 4.66
N VAL A 6 -9.20 8.28 3.43
CA VAL A 6 -8.22 8.23 2.35
C VAL A 6 -6.98 9.02 2.75
N GLU A 7 -7.15 10.24 3.27
CA GLU A 7 -6.03 11.06 3.72
C GLU A 7 -5.26 10.39 4.86
N ARG A 8 -5.95 9.79 5.83
CA ARG A 8 -5.32 9.03 6.91
C ARG A 8 -4.47 7.88 6.36
N ILE A 9 -5.03 7.08 5.44
CA ILE A 9 -4.34 5.95 4.82
C ILE A 9 -3.10 6.41 4.05
N LEU A 10 -3.22 7.45 3.23
CA LEU A 10 -2.11 7.95 2.42
C LEU A 10 -0.98 8.51 3.29
N LYS A 11 -1.32 9.22 4.37
CA LYS A 11 -0.31 9.71 5.34
C LYS A 11 0.39 8.56 6.06
N ALA A 12 -0.34 7.48 6.36
CA ALA A 12 0.24 6.33 7.03
C ALA A 12 1.34 5.66 6.20
N LEU A 13 1.30 5.74 4.86
CA LEU A 13 2.34 5.16 3.99
C LEU A 13 3.74 5.76 4.19
N ALA A 14 3.86 6.89 4.90
CA ALA A 14 5.14 7.45 5.29
C ALA A 14 5.78 6.72 6.49
N ASP A 15 5.02 5.90 7.21
CA ASP A 15 5.52 5.06 8.30
C ASP A 15 6.29 3.87 7.73
N GLU A 16 7.57 3.72 8.10
CA GLU A 16 8.43 2.65 7.60
C GLU A 16 7.95 1.22 7.95
N SER A 17 7.07 1.10 8.95
CA SER A 17 6.44 -0.17 9.29
C SER A 17 5.38 -0.60 8.26
N ILE A 18 4.88 0.33 7.43
CA ILE A 18 4.01 0.05 6.28
C ILE A 18 4.87 -0.08 5.04
N PHE A 19 4.92 -1.29 4.50
CA PHE A 19 5.81 -1.62 3.39
C PHE A 19 5.05 -1.85 2.08
N ALA A 20 3.71 -1.88 2.09
CA ALA A 20 2.93 -1.98 0.86
C ALA A 20 1.53 -1.35 0.98
N LEU A 21 0.92 -1.06 -0.16
CA LEU A 21 -0.48 -0.68 -0.33
C LEU A 21 -1.12 -1.62 -1.36
N LEU A 22 -2.16 -2.34 -0.92
CA LEU A 22 -3.01 -3.11 -1.79
C LEU A 22 -4.23 -2.26 -2.18
N ILE A 23 -4.43 -2.09 -3.49
CA ILE A 23 -5.53 -1.32 -4.06
C ILE A 23 -6.52 -2.31 -4.68
N GLY A 24 -7.76 -2.30 -4.23
CA GLY A 24 -8.87 -3.05 -4.80
C GLY A 24 -9.79 -2.16 -5.62
N VAL A 25 -10.29 -2.66 -6.75
CA VAL A 25 -11.41 -2.05 -7.49
C VAL A 25 -12.55 -3.06 -7.53
N THR A 26 -13.66 -2.76 -6.87
CA THR A 26 -14.83 -3.64 -6.81
C THR A 26 -15.52 -3.74 -8.18
N GLN A 27 -16.51 -4.64 -8.30
CA GLN A 27 -17.27 -4.78 -9.55
C GLN A 27 -18.14 -3.55 -9.85
N GLU A 28 -18.54 -2.83 -8.81
CA GLU A 28 -19.27 -1.56 -8.86
C GLU A 28 -18.35 -0.37 -9.14
N GLY A 29 -17.03 -0.59 -9.20
CA GLY A 29 -16.03 0.44 -9.45
C GLY A 29 -15.58 1.20 -8.21
N GLU A 30 -15.94 0.78 -6.99
CA GLU A 30 -15.41 1.39 -5.77
C GLU A 30 -13.92 1.05 -5.60
N VAL A 31 -13.13 2.04 -5.21
CA VAL A 31 -11.70 1.87 -4.90
C VAL A 31 -11.53 1.65 -3.40
N ILE A 32 -10.90 0.53 -3.05
CA ILE A 32 -10.52 0.17 -1.69
C ILE A 32 -9.00 0.29 -1.55
N LEU A 33 -8.56 0.94 -0.48
CA LEU A 33 -7.15 1.11 -0.13
C LEU A 33 -6.86 0.32 1.14
N ARG A 34 -5.91 -0.61 1.05
CA ARG A 34 -5.53 -1.48 2.16
C ARG A 34 -4.00 -1.40 2.37
N PRO A 35 -3.53 -0.55 3.29
CA PRO A 35 -2.12 -0.54 3.70
C PRO A 35 -1.71 -1.91 4.25
N ILE A 36 -0.43 -2.25 4.18
CA ILE A 36 0.12 -3.50 4.70
C ILE A 36 1.39 -3.18 5.48
N GLY A 37 1.43 -3.66 6.72
CA GLY A 37 2.44 -3.35 7.73
C GLY A 37 1.88 -2.52 8.89
N GLY A 38 2.67 -2.32 9.94
CA GLY A 38 2.25 -1.57 11.14
C GLY A 38 0.95 -2.08 11.77
N GLU A 39 0.05 -1.15 12.13
CA GLU A 39 -1.28 -1.47 12.70
C GLU A 39 -2.22 -2.23 11.75
N TRP A 40 -1.89 -2.28 10.45
CA TRP A 40 -2.67 -2.92 9.40
C TRP A 40 -2.31 -4.40 9.18
N GLY A 41 -1.30 -4.91 9.90
CA GLY A 41 -0.85 -6.30 9.81
C GLY A 41 0.16 -6.54 8.70
N SER A 42 1.04 -7.52 8.89
CA SER A 42 2.29 -7.66 8.12
C SER A 42 2.26 -8.61 6.92
N GLY A 43 1.09 -9.14 6.53
CA GLY A 43 1.01 -10.17 5.50
C GLY A 43 0.37 -9.69 4.19
N ILE A 44 1.12 -9.72 3.08
CA ILE A 44 0.56 -9.46 1.74
C ILE A 44 -0.50 -10.50 1.38
N ILE A 45 -0.18 -11.79 1.53
CA ILE A 45 -1.12 -12.88 1.22
C ILE A 45 -2.40 -12.77 2.08
N PRO A 46 -2.32 -12.63 3.42
CA PRO A 46 -3.50 -12.35 4.24
C PRO A 46 -4.33 -11.14 3.78
N ALA A 47 -3.68 -10.04 3.37
CA ALA A 47 -4.40 -8.86 2.87
C ALA A 47 -5.14 -9.14 1.55
N ILE A 48 -4.53 -9.92 0.64
CA ILE A 48 -5.16 -10.36 -0.61
C ILE A 48 -6.35 -11.28 -0.32
N GLU A 49 -6.18 -12.26 0.58
CA GLU A 49 -7.26 -13.16 0.99
C GLU A 49 -8.42 -12.42 1.65
N GLU A 50 -8.11 -11.46 2.54
CA GLU A 50 -9.10 -10.57 3.16
C GLU A 50 -9.88 -9.81 2.08
N MET A 51 -9.19 -9.23 1.11
CA MET A 51 -9.81 -8.42 0.05
C MET A 51 -10.64 -9.28 -0.90
N ASN A 52 -10.16 -10.46 -1.29
CA ASN A 52 -10.90 -11.39 -2.15
C ASN A 52 -12.16 -11.92 -1.45
N LYS A 53 -12.10 -12.16 -0.13
CA LYS A 53 -13.24 -12.61 0.65
C LYS A 53 -14.29 -11.51 0.84
N LYS A 54 -13.85 -10.28 1.13
CA LYS A 54 -14.76 -9.14 1.37
C LYS A 54 -15.36 -8.58 0.08
N TYR A 55 -14.61 -8.61 -1.01
CA TYR A 55 -15.00 -8.06 -2.31
C TYR A 55 -14.76 -9.08 -3.43
N PRO A 56 -15.58 -10.15 -3.53
CA PRO A 56 -15.41 -11.18 -4.54
C PRO A 56 -15.36 -10.62 -5.96
N GLY A 57 -14.35 -11.03 -6.74
CA GLY A 57 -14.17 -10.57 -8.11
C GLY A 57 -13.59 -9.17 -8.27
N CYS A 58 -13.11 -8.53 -7.19
CA CYS A 58 -12.41 -7.25 -7.30
C CYS A 58 -11.08 -7.40 -8.06
N LYS A 59 -10.71 -6.38 -8.82
CA LYS A 59 -9.37 -6.28 -9.42
C LYS A 59 -8.41 -5.72 -8.37
N MET A 60 -7.18 -6.24 -8.33
CA MET A 60 -6.20 -5.85 -7.31
C MET A 60 -4.93 -5.33 -7.94
N LYS A 61 -4.31 -4.31 -7.31
CA LYS A 61 -2.97 -3.81 -7.64
C LYS A 61 -2.18 -3.67 -6.34
N LEU A 62 -1.00 -4.28 -6.28
CA LEU A 62 -0.07 -4.15 -5.17
C LEU A 62 0.98 -3.08 -5.49
N LEU A 63 1.18 -2.15 -4.56
CA LEU A 63 2.30 -1.22 -4.55
C LEU A 63 3.17 -1.59 -3.34
N GLU A 64 4.36 -2.11 -3.55
CA GLU A 64 5.27 -2.54 -2.48
C GLU A 64 6.54 -1.68 -2.50
N ARG A 65 7.11 -1.44 -1.32
CA ARG A 65 8.43 -0.83 -1.16
C ARG A 65 9.47 -1.73 -1.80
N ASN A 66 10.10 -1.24 -2.86
CA ASN A 66 11.20 -1.94 -3.50
C ASN A 66 12.54 -1.48 -2.91
N TYR A 67 13.24 -2.40 -2.25
CA TYR A 67 14.54 -2.15 -1.62
C TYR A 67 15.62 -1.64 -2.60
N ASP A 68 15.43 -1.86 -3.90
CA ASP A 68 16.37 -1.41 -4.95
C ASP A 68 16.07 0.00 -5.49
N ASP A 69 14.97 0.62 -5.08
CA ASP A 69 14.57 1.93 -5.62
C ASP A 69 15.63 2.99 -5.37
N TRP A 70 16.28 2.98 -4.19
CA TRP A 70 17.37 3.92 -3.90
C TRP A 70 18.49 3.81 -4.92
N PHE A 71 18.95 2.58 -5.20
CA PHE A 71 20.05 2.37 -6.12
C PHE A 71 19.68 2.66 -7.57
N ARG A 72 18.43 2.40 -7.97
CA ARG A 72 17.95 2.64 -9.34
C ARG A 72 17.66 4.09 -9.62
N TYR A 73 17.04 4.80 -8.69
CA TYR A 73 16.41 6.10 -8.98
C TYR A 73 16.96 7.25 -8.14
N PHE A 74 17.37 7.01 -6.89
CA PHE A 74 17.67 8.09 -5.94
C PHE A 74 19.16 8.36 -5.69
N LYS A 75 20.04 7.36 -5.87
CA LYS A 75 21.45 7.41 -5.42
C LYS A 75 22.29 8.58 -5.92
N HIS A 76 21.90 9.22 -7.03
CA HIS A 76 22.61 10.36 -7.61
C HIS A 76 21.92 11.71 -7.36
N VAL A 77 20.75 11.68 -6.70
CA VAL A 77 19.89 12.85 -6.50
C VAL A 77 19.77 13.19 -5.01
N VAL A 78 19.57 12.19 -4.14
CA VAL A 78 19.44 12.38 -2.69
C VAL A 78 20.21 11.33 -1.89
N PRO A 79 20.70 11.67 -0.68
CA PRO A 79 21.26 10.72 0.27
C PRO A 79 20.26 9.60 0.62
N LYS A 80 20.78 8.43 1.01
CA LYS A 80 19.94 7.27 1.35
C LYS A 80 19.01 7.55 2.53
N GLU A 81 19.45 8.38 3.46
CA GLU A 81 18.74 8.78 4.67
C GLU A 81 17.51 9.66 4.37
N GLN A 82 17.37 10.17 3.14
CA GLN A 82 16.23 10.96 2.70
C GLN A 82 15.18 10.14 1.92
N VAL A 83 15.34 8.82 1.86
CA VAL A 83 14.42 7.91 1.17
C VAL A 83 13.74 7.00 2.18
N ILE A 84 12.41 7.09 2.21
CA ILE A 84 11.52 6.14 2.87
C ILE A 84 11.29 4.93 1.98
#